data_AF-A0A7W7RBX5-F1
#
_entry.id   AF-A0A7W7RBX5-F1
#
_cell.length_a   1.000
_cell.length_b   1.000
_cell.length_c   1.000
_cell.angle_alpha   90.00
_cell.angle_beta   90.00
_cell.angle_gamma   90.00
#
_symmetry.space_group_name_H-M   'P 1'
#
loop_
_entity.id
_entity.type
_entity.pdbx_description
1 polymer ?
#
loop_
_entity_poly.entity_id
_entity_poly.type
_entity_poly.pdbx_seq_one_letter_code
_entity_poly.pdbx_strand_id
1 'polypeptide(L)'
;MIADNRTVAIAPAVSRGRTPPCAAEVMASGFDGRPWPELIRSRPVVMIPRGPHSPDRPVLDADGWSADPESAQANPAWSAVLREQHLTITHPGGEPWFDGPLLLTREWYRAATTHNAVMLMTGPFDTIAEFPQAALRGALRAVVIPIVFANDT
;
A
#
# COMPACT_ATOMS: atom_id res chain seq x y z
N MET A 1 72.93 4.75 -10.92
CA MET A 1 72.12 3.60 -10.48
C MET A 1 71.54 4.00 -9.13
N ILE A 2 70.38 4.68 -9.07
CA ILE A 2 69.00 4.15 -9.17
C ILE A 2 68.81 2.97 -8.21
N ALA A 3 67.93 2.93 -7.21
CA ALA A 3 67.10 3.94 -6.52
C ALA A 3 66.64 3.31 -5.19
N ASP A 4 66.55 4.15 -4.15
CA ASP A 4 65.77 3.94 -2.93
C ASP A 4 64.27 3.96 -3.26
N ASN A 5 63.46 3.12 -2.63
CA ASN A 5 62.22 3.57 -1.98
C ASN A 5 61.45 2.44 -1.28
N ARG A 6 61.38 2.59 0.05
CA ARG A 6 60.42 1.94 0.95
C ARG A 6 58.99 2.37 0.56
N THR A 7 58.14 1.41 0.21
CA THR A 7 56.71 1.66 0.01
C THR A 7 55.97 1.50 1.34
N VAL A 8 55.33 2.59 1.75
CA VAL A 8 54.42 2.70 2.89
C VAL A 8 53.12 1.92 2.60
N ALA A 9 52.69 1.10 3.55
CA ALA A 9 51.40 0.43 3.52
C ALA A 9 50.28 1.45 3.74
N ILE A 10 49.33 1.52 2.79
CA ILE A 10 48.07 2.24 2.93
C ILE A 10 46.97 1.17 3.05
N ALA A 11 46.30 1.12 4.20
CA ALA A 11 45.12 0.30 4.40
C ALA A 11 43.92 0.87 3.62
N PRO A 12 43.12 0.06 2.90
CA PRO A 12 41.83 0.52 2.42
C PRO A 12 40.78 0.45 3.52
N ALA A 13 40.00 1.53 3.58
CA ALA A 13 38.93 1.81 4.51
C ALA A 13 37.80 0.79 4.49
N VAL A 14 37.23 0.56 5.67
CA VAL A 14 35.94 -0.09 5.91
C VAL A 14 34.86 0.60 5.08
N SER A 15 34.39 -0.07 4.04
CA SER A 15 33.14 0.30 3.36
C SER A 15 32.02 -0.53 3.97
N ARG A 16 31.18 0.11 4.78
CA ARG A 16 29.89 -0.43 5.24
C ARG A 16 29.01 -0.61 4.01
N GLY A 17 29.07 -1.79 3.41
CA GLY A 17 28.11 -2.23 2.40
C GLY A 17 26.75 -2.39 3.05
N ARG A 18 25.89 -1.38 2.90
CA ARG A 18 24.45 -1.53 3.10
C ARG A 18 24.00 -2.46 1.96
N THR A 19 23.83 -3.73 2.25
CA THR A 19 23.25 -4.68 1.29
C THR A 19 21.92 -4.08 0.82
N PRO A 20 21.72 -3.82 -0.49
CA PRO A 20 20.40 -3.45 -0.97
C PRO A 20 19.45 -4.60 -0.63
N PRO A 21 18.21 -4.32 -0.17
CA PRO A 21 17.23 -5.39 0.02
C PRO A 21 17.13 -6.19 -1.26
N CYS A 22 17.26 -7.51 -1.13
CA CYS A 22 17.29 -8.43 -2.25
C CYS A 22 16.02 -8.20 -3.08
N ALA A 23 16.16 -8.06 -4.41
CA ALA A 23 15.04 -7.74 -5.31
C ALA A 23 13.85 -8.71 -5.20
N ALA A 24 14.03 -9.89 -4.59
CA ALA A 24 12.95 -10.83 -4.28
C ALA A 24 11.95 -10.32 -3.23
N GLU A 25 12.36 -9.45 -2.30
CA GLU A 25 11.49 -8.90 -1.25
C GLU A 25 10.62 -7.73 -1.76
N VAL A 26 10.96 -7.20 -2.94
CA VAL A 26 10.29 -6.06 -3.60
C VAL A 26 9.18 -6.51 -4.57
N MET A 27 9.04 -7.81 -4.85
CA MET A 27 8.18 -8.33 -5.92
C MET A 27 6.84 -8.95 -5.47
N ALA A 28 6.53 -8.94 -4.17
CA ALA A 28 5.43 -9.74 -3.60
C ALA A 28 4.37 -8.89 -2.89
N SER A 29 3.79 -7.89 -3.56
CA SER A 29 2.50 -7.32 -3.14
C SER A 29 1.41 -7.67 -4.14
N GLY A 30 0.17 -7.81 -3.68
CA GLY A 30 -1.02 -8.05 -4.53
C GLY A 30 -1.15 -9.48 -5.09
N PHE A 31 -0.04 -10.18 -5.36
CA PHE A 31 -0.03 -11.57 -5.83
C PHE A 31 -0.10 -12.60 -4.70
N ASP A 32 0.30 -12.23 -3.49
CA ASP A 32 0.22 -13.06 -2.29
C ASP A 32 -1.06 -12.79 -1.48
N GLY A 33 -2.00 -12.01 -2.01
CA GLY A 33 -3.24 -11.64 -1.32
C GLY A 33 -3.11 -10.46 -0.37
N ARG A 34 -1.96 -9.77 -0.34
CA ARG A 34 -1.80 -8.50 0.39
C ARG A 34 -2.46 -7.33 -0.33
N PRO A 35 -2.87 -6.28 0.39
CA PRO A 35 -3.33 -5.06 -0.25
C PRO A 35 -2.30 -4.43 -1.18
N TRP A 36 -2.80 -3.86 -2.27
CA TRP A 36 -1.98 -3.29 -3.33
C TRP A 36 -2.35 -1.81 -3.58
N PRO A 37 -1.41 -0.87 -3.51
CA PRO A 37 -1.67 0.51 -3.86
C PRO A 37 -1.63 0.68 -5.38
N GLU A 38 -2.69 1.24 -5.94
CA GLU A 38 -2.83 1.50 -7.38
C GLU A 38 -3.26 2.96 -7.63
N LEU A 39 -2.89 3.52 -8.77
CA LEU A 39 -3.34 4.84 -9.17
C LEU A 39 -4.36 4.74 -10.31
N ILE A 40 -5.66 4.81 -9.98
CA ILE A 40 -6.73 4.69 -10.98
C ILE A 40 -7.27 6.08 -11.30
N ARG A 41 -7.06 6.54 -12.55
CA ARG A 41 -7.48 7.88 -13.01
C ARG A 41 -7.04 9.00 -12.05
N SER A 42 -5.77 8.94 -11.64
CA SER A 42 -5.16 9.86 -10.65
C SER A 42 -5.71 9.77 -9.22
N ARG A 43 -6.60 8.84 -8.92
CA ARG A 43 -7.07 8.58 -7.55
C ARG A 43 -6.17 7.53 -6.89
N PRO A 44 -5.71 7.76 -5.66
CA PRO A 44 -5.01 6.76 -4.86
C PRO A 44 -6.01 5.69 -4.42
N VAL A 45 -5.80 4.46 -4.88
CA VAL A 45 -6.64 3.31 -4.56
C VAL A 45 -5.82 2.29 -3.78
N VAL A 46 -6.42 1.65 -2.77
CA VAL A 46 -5.89 0.44 -2.16
C VAL A 46 -6.82 -0.70 -2.52
N MET A 47 -6.33 -1.63 -3.32
CA MET A 47 -7.04 -2.85 -3.65
C MET A 47 -6.82 -3.86 -2.51
N ILE A 48 -7.91 -4.38 -1.97
CA ILE A 48 -7.89 -5.36 -0.87
C ILE A 48 -8.48 -6.67 -1.37
N PRO A 49 -7.64 -7.69 -1.63
CA PRO A 49 -8.12 -9.03 -1.98
C PRO A 49 -8.80 -9.72 -0.79
N ARG A 50 -9.65 -10.72 -1.06
CA ARG A 50 -10.29 -11.58 -0.05
C ARG A 50 -9.40 -12.71 0.49
N GLY A 51 -8.17 -12.79 -0.03
CA GLY A 51 -7.24 -13.88 0.24
C GLY A 51 -6.85 -14.06 1.72
N PRO A 52 -5.96 -15.02 2.03
CA PRO A 52 -5.67 -15.48 3.39
C PRO A 52 -5.13 -14.40 4.34
N HIS A 53 -4.62 -13.28 3.80
CA HIS A 53 -4.12 -12.14 4.58
C HIS A 53 -5.19 -11.05 4.83
N SER A 54 -6.42 -11.28 4.35
CA SER A 54 -7.61 -10.46 4.58
C SER A 54 -8.77 -11.34 5.07
N PRO A 55 -8.64 -11.98 6.24
CA PRO A 55 -9.73 -12.80 6.79
C PRO A 55 -11.00 -11.98 6.93
N ASP A 56 -12.15 -12.64 6.74
CA ASP A 56 -13.50 -12.11 6.57
C ASP A 56 -13.69 -10.66 7.05
N ARG A 57 -13.46 -9.71 6.13
CA ARG A 57 -13.70 -8.29 6.35
C ARG A 57 -15.08 -7.96 5.79
N PRO A 58 -16.11 -7.76 6.62
CA PRO A 58 -17.44 -7.46 6.10
C PRO A 58 -17.42 -6.17 5.26
N VAL A 59 -18.10 -6.22 4.13
CA VAL A 59 -18.26 -5.12 3.17
C VAL A 59 -19.74 -4.82 3.07
N LEU A 60 -20.22 -3.93 3.92
CA LEU A 60 -21.64 -3.63 4.06
C LEU A 60 -21.96 -2.26 3.47
N ASP A 61 -23.08 -2.16 2.75
CA ASP A 61 -23.56 -0.88 2.22
C ASP A 61 -23.81 0.14 3.36
N ALA A 62 -24.19 -0.35 4.56
CA ALA A 62 -24.37 0.47 5.76
C ALA A 62 -23.08 1.17 6.23
N ASP A 63 -21.91 0.62 5.90
CA ASP A 63 -20.61 1.22 6.18
C ASP A 63 -20.15 2.13 5.02
N GLY A 64 -21.02 2.45 4.08
CA GLY A 64 -20.75 3.40 2.99
C GLY A 64 -20.02 2.79 1.80
N TRP A 65 -19.94 1.46 1.70
CA TRP A 65 -19.45 0.79 0.50
C TRP A 65 -20.45 0.96 -0.67
N SER A 66 -19.95 1.39 -1.82
CA SER A 66 -20.70 1.54 -3.06
C SER A 66 -20.42 0.37 -4.01
N ALA A 67 -21.45 -0.09 -4.72
CA ALA A 67 -21.33 -1.02 -5.84
C ALA A 67 -20.77 -0.36 -7.11
N ASP A 68 -20.81 0.97 -7.17
CA ASP A 68 -20.25 1.78 -8.24
C ASP A 68 -19.06 2.58 -7.70
N PRO A 69 -17.81 2.19 -8.03
CA PRO A 69 -16.62 2.91 -7.59
C PRO A 69 -16.53 4.35 -8.07
N GLU A 70 -17.18 4.70 -9.17
CA GLU A 70 -17.12 6.07 -9.69
C GLU A 70 -17.95 7.04 -8.84
N SER A 71 -19.08 6.58 -8.30
CA SER A 71 -19.95 7.33 -7.40
C SER A 71 -19.62 7.19 -5.92
N ALA A 72 -18.61 6.38 -5.55
CA ALA A 72 -18.19 6.21 -4.16
C ALA A 72 -17.84 7.56 -3.50
N GLN A 73 -18.55 7.87 -2.41
CA GLN A 73 -18.39 9.11 -1.66
C GLN A 73 -17.44 8.92 -0.47
N ALA A 74 -16.92 10.04 0.03
CA ALA A 74 -16.13 10.05 1.25
C ALA A 74 -16.99 9.65 2.44
N ASN A 75 -16.57 8.65 3.19
CA ASN A 75 -17.17 8.26 4.45
C ASN A 75 -16.23 8.65 5.61
N PRO A 76 -16.53 9.74 6.37
CA PRO A 76 -15.67 10.21 7.44
C PRO A 76 -15.73 9.33 8.71
N ALA A 77 -16.65 8.36 8.77
CA ALA A 77 -16.67 7.40 9.88
C ALA A 77 -15.55 6.36 9.76
N TRP A 78 -15.04 6.12 8.55
CA TRP A 78 -13.79 5.39 8.34
C TRP A 78 -12.59 6.31 8.56
N SER A 79 -11.44 5.71 8.86
CA SER A 79 -10.18 6.44 8.84
C SER A 79 -9.03 5.55 8.39
N ALA A 80 -8.04 6.16 7.74
CA ALA A 80 -6.76 5.55 7.45
C ALA A 80 -5.63 6.37 8.08
N VAL A 81 -4.66 5.68 8.67
CA VAL A 81 -3.40 6.27 9.13
C VAL A 81 -2.26 5.56 8.44
N LEU A 82 -1.41 6.34 7.77
CA LEU A 82 -0.20 5.86 7.15
C LEU A 82 1.01 6.36 7.93
N ARG A 83 1.80 5.43 8.46
CA ARG A 83 3.09 5.70 9.10
C ARG A 83 4.17 4.99 8.32
N GLU A 84 5.08 5.76 7.72
CA GLU A 84 6.06 5.24 6.76
C GLU A 84 5.41 4.42 5.62
N GLN A 85 5.48 3.09 5.70
CA GLN A 85 4.87 2.13 4.76
C GLN A 85 3.81 1.25 5.43
N HIS A 86 3.46 1.53 6.67
CA HIS A 86 2.47 0.78 7.43
C HIS A 86 1.14 1.52 7.42
N LEU A 87 0.10 0.86 6.89
CA LEU A 87 -1.24 1.40 6.78
C LEU A 87 -2.15 0.72 7.80
N THR A 88 -2.81 1.52 8.62
CA THR A 88 -3.90 1.09 9.50
C THR A 88 -5.20 1.72 9.00
N ILE A 89 -6.23 0.91 8.78
CA ILE A 89 -7.58 1.33 8.42
C ILE A 89 -8.50 0.96 9.58
N THR A 90 -9.30 1.90 10.02
CA THR A 90 -10.27 1.71 11.11
C THR A 90 -11.69 1.77 10.55
N HIS A 91 -12.49 0.77 10.92
CA HIS A 91 -13.90 0.67 10.60
C HIS A 91 -14.73 1.78 11.28
N PRO A 92 -15.92 2.16 10.79
CA PRO A 92 -16.87 3.02 11.51
C PRO A 92 -17.19 2.60 12.94
N GLY A 93 -17.07 1.30 13.23
CA GLY A 93 -17.24 0.74 14.57
C GLY A 93 -16.06 0.96 15.51
N GLY A 94 -14.96 1.57 15.05
CA GLY A 94 -13.76 1.85 15.83
C GLY A 94 -12.71 0.73 15.83
N GLU A 95 -13.07 -0.47 15.39
CA GLU A 95 -12.13 -1.59 15.30
C GLU A 95 -11.23 -1.51 14.07
N PRO A 96 -9.97 -1.99 14.15
CA PRO A 96 -9.08 -2.09 12.99
C PRO A 96 -9.70 -2.97 11.90
N TRP A 97 -9.97 -2.36 10.74
CA TRP A 97 -10.40 -3.07 9.54
C TRP A 97 -9.23 -3.55 8.70
N PHE A 98 -8.04 -2.95 8.78
CA PHE A 98 -6.79 -3.47 8.21
C PHE A 98 -5.62 -2.90 8.99
N ASP A 99 -4.56 -3.68 9.16
CA ASP A 99 -3.33 -3.24 9.78
C ASP A 99 -2.14 -3.99 9.19
N GLY A 100 -1.25 -3.30 8.50
CA GLY A 100 -0.10 -3.94 7.87
C GLY A 100 0.66 -3.10 6.86
N PRO A 101 1.74 -3.66 6.28
CA PRO A 101 2.57 -2.98 5.31
C PRO A 101 1.84 -2.82 3.96
N LEU A 102 2.12 -1.70 3.30
CA LEU A 102 1.64 -1.37 1.96
C LEU A 102 2.84 -0.92 1.12
N LEU A 103 3.07 -1.55 -0.03
CA LEU A 103 4.20 -1.21 -0.92
C LEU A 103 3.89 0.02 -1.77
N LEU A 104 4.02 1.20 -1.15
CA LEU A 104 3.67 2.48 -1.76
C LEU A 104 4.57 2.86 -2.93
N THR A 105 3.97 3.41 -3.98
CA THR A 105 4.71 4.19 -4.98
C THR A 105 4.72 5.67 -4.60
N ARG A 106 5.75 6.40 -5.06
CA ARG A 106 5.84 7.86 -4.83
C ARG A 106 4.64 8.62 -5.40
N GLU A 107 4.12 8.17 -6.54
CA GLU A 107 2.97 8.79 -7.19
C GLU A 107 1.69 8.56 -6.41
N TRP A 108 1.49 7.34 -5.91
CA TRP A 108 0.38 7.02 -5.02
C TRP A 108 0.41 7.88 -3.76
N TYR A 109 1.58 7.97 -3.11
CA TYR A 109 1.73 8.77 -1.88
C TYR A 109 1.39 10.24 -2.15
N ARG A 110 1.94 10.81 -3.22
CA ARG A 110 1.64 12.18 -3.63
C ARG A 110 0.15 12.41 -3.88
N ALA A 111 -0.51 11.48 -4.57
CA ALA A 111 -1.95 11.57 -4.82
C ALA A 111 -2.75 11.51 -3.51
N ALA A 112 -2.43 10.56 -2.62
CA ALA A 112 -3.06 10.43 -1.31
C ALA A 112 -2.88 11.70 -0.45
N THR A 113 -1.71 12.32 -0.44
CA THR A 113 -1.48 13.60 0.23
C THR A 113 -2.26 14.74 -0.43
N THR A 114 -2.33 14.78 -1.76
CA THR A 114 -3.05 15.83 -2.49
C THR A 114 -4.56 15.76 -2.20
N HIS A 115 -5.11 14.55 -2.12
CA HIS A 115 -6.54 14.35 -1.90
C HIS A 115 -6.94 14.28 -0.42
N ASN A 116 -5.97 14.07 0.49
CA ASN A 116 -6.23 13.75 1.90
C ASN A 116 -7.23 12.59 2.08
N ALA A 117 -7.30 11.71 1.08
CA ALA A 117 -8.22 10.59 1.03
C ALA A 117 -7.63 9.47 0.17
N VAL A 118 -8.12 8.27 0.41
CA VAL A 118 -7.81 7.06 -0.34
C VAL A 118 -9.12 6.32 -0.64
N MET A 119 -9.20 5.71 -1.82
CA MET A 119 -10.29 4.80 -2.14
C MET A 119 -9.88 3.38 -1.77
N LEU A 120 -10.66 2.72 -0.91
CA LEU A 120 -10.56 1.29 -0.74
C LEU A 120 -11.38 0.61 -1.81
N MET A 121 -10.86 -0.47 -2.39
CA MET A 121 -11.55 -1.25 -3.40
C MET A 121 -11.38 -2.73 -3.13
N THR A 122 -12.48 -3.48 -3.16
CA THR A 122 -12.49 -4.93 -2.97
C THR A 122 -13.56 -5.57 -3.84
N GLY A 123 -13.64 -6.91 -3.84
CA GLY A 123 -14.55 -7.67 -4.68
C GLY A 123 -14.23 -9.17 -4.62
N PRO A 124 -14.85 -9.99 -5.48
CA PRO A 124 -14.59 -11.43 -5.54
C PRO A 124 -13.28 -11.73 -6.28
N PHE A 125 -12.16 -11.31 -5.70
CA PHE A 125 -10.81 -11.63 -6.15
C PHE A 125 -9.89 -11.91 -4.96
N ASP A 126 -9.04 -12.92 -5.11
CA ASP A 126 -8.08 -13.35 -4.08
C ASP A 126 -6.67 -12.82 -4.37
N THR A 127 -6.41 -12.49 -5.64
CA THR A 127 -5.16 -11.91 -6.12
C THR A 127 -5.40 -10.73 -7.05
N ILE A 128 -4.40 -9.86 -7.22
CA ILE A 128 -4.48 -8.71 -8.14
C ILE A 128 -4.68 -9.13 -9.61
N ALA A 129 -4.25 -10.33 -10.01
CA ALA A 129 -4.44 -10.84 -11.37
C ALA A 129 -5.92 -11.10 -11.71
N GLU A 130 -6.74 -11.38 -10.69
CA GLU A 130 -8.18 -11.63 -10.84
C GLU A 130 -9.00 -10.34 -10.83
N PHE A 131 -8.42 -9.22 -10.39
CA PHE A 131 -9.09 -7.92 -10.30
C PHE A 131 -9.77 -7.50 -11.62
N PRO A 132 -9.13 -7.58 -12.81
CA PRO A 132 -9.79 -7.18 -14.06
C PRO A 132 -11.07 -7.97 -14.34
N GLN A 133 -11.10 -9.27 -14.01
CA GLN A 133 -12.30 -10.09 -14.18
C GLN A 133 -13.39 -9.73 -13.17
N ALA A 134 -13.04 -9.43 -11.93
CA ALA A 134 -13.99 -8.93 -10.92
C ALA A 134 -14.58 -7.56 -11.32
N ALA A 135 -13.76 -6.67 -11.88
CA ALA A 135 -14.17 -5.38 -12.42
C ALA A 135 -15.17 -5.52 -13.57
N LEU A 136 -14.87 -6.37 -14.56
CA LEU A 136 -15.75 -6.64 -15.69
C LEU A 136 -17.11 -7.21 -15.28
N ARG A 137 -17.16 -7.97 -14.20
CA ARG A 137 -18.40 -8.53 -13.64
C ARG A 137 -19.23 -7.51 -12.84
N GLY A 138 -18.75 -6.28 -12.67
CA GLY A 138 -19.43 -5.26 -11.87
C GLY A 138 -19.56 -5.64 -10.39
N ALA A 139 -18.67 -6.50 -9.90
CA ALA A 139 -18.73 -7.05 -8.55
C ALA A 139 -17.78 -6.33 -7.57
N LEU A 140 -17.23 -5.19 -7.98
CA LEU A 140 -16.37 -4.39 -7.12
C LEU A 140 -17.20 -3.60 -6.12
N ARG A 141 -16.62 -3.39 -4.95
CA ARG A 141 -17.10 -2.50 -3.91
C ARG A 141 -16.03 -1.47 -3.62
N ALA A 142 -16.43 -0.22 -3.45
CA ALA A 142 -15.51 0.85 -3.09
C ALA A 142 -16.05 1.78 -2.03
N VAL A 143 -15.16 2.31 -1.19
CA VAL A 143 -15.44 3.38 -0.25
C VAL A 143 -14.27 4.36 -0.27
N VAL A 144 -14.55 5.66 -0.22
CA VAL A 144 -13.51 6.68 -0.10
C VAL A 144 -13.38 7.05 1.37
N ILE A 145 -12.17 7.03 1.91
CA ILE A 145 -11.92 7.26 3.33
C ILE A 145 -10.84 8.34 3.51
N PRO A 146 -10.93 9.16 4.58
CA PRO A 146 -9.87 10.11 4.90
C PRO A 146 -8.58 9.38 5.27
N ILE A 147 -7.44 9.93 4.88
CA ILE A 147 -6.11 9.40 5.24
C ILE A 147 -5.28 10.48 5.94
N VAL A 148 -4.64 10.10 7.04
CA VAL A 148 -3.69 10.92 7.79
C VAL A 148 -2.30 10.32 7.67
N PHE A 149 -1.30 11.17 7.43
CA PHE A 149 0.10 10.79 7.39
C PHE A 149 0.73 11.09 8.75
N ALA A 150 1.09 10.05 9.49
CA ALA A 150 1.81 10.19 10.74
C ALA A 150 3.31 10.27 10.44
N ASN A 151 3.95 11.37 10.83
CA ASN A 151 5.40 11.44 10.87
C ASN A 151 5.88 10.71 12.14
N ASP A 152 6.98 9.98 12.04
CA ASP A 152 7.69 9.52 13.24
C ASP A 152 8.31 10.73 13.92
N THR A 153 7.73 11.10 15.06
CA THR A 153 8.27 12.11 15.99
C THR A 153 9.51 11.59 16.69
#